data_AF-A0A9Q0Y9Q9-F1
#
_entry.id   AF-A0A9Q0Y9Q9-F1
#
_cell.length_a   1.000
_cell.length_b   1.000
_cell.length_c   1.000
_cell.angle_alpha   90.00
_cell.angle_beta   90.00
_cell.angle_gamma   90.00
#
_symmetry.space_group_name_H-M   'P 1'
#
loop_
_entity.id
_entity.type
_entity.pdbx_description
1 polymer ?
#
loop_
_entity_poly.entity_id
_entity_poly.type
_entity_poly.pdbx_seq_one_letter_code
_entity_poly.pdbx_strand_id
1 'polypeptide(L)'
;MTDLSSSIVVSPRRITKELKRIELNFDKALEFTNSRVAVLEKKERETERKLKLLEKRIVELESINKQSSEALNKQERVSRRNNIRIVGYPTSAAENCLDIAKEVLNKVGIPDVKIERAHRDGARREGRSRHLLVRLSFFQDKITASKNQRAKLQGEGYFITDGLTFLTEKRKWKQQVADLYAKSTYLRFSVGKWRGQDGKPFQFE
;
A
#
# COMPACT_ATOMS: atom_id res chain seq x y z
N MET A 1 45.71 -72.87 -35.02
CA MET A 1 44.55 -72.68 -34.12
C MET A 1 45.03 -72.92 -32.72
N THR A 2 44.57 -72.08 -31.78
CA THR A 2 44.74 -72.14 -30.32
C THR A 2 46.19 -72.00 -29.84
N ASP A 3 46.52 -71.01 -29.03
CA ASP A 3 45.89 -70.92 -27.72
C ASP A 3 45.86 -69.48 -27.19
N LEU A 4 44.65 -68.92 -27.06
CA LEU A 4 44.35 -67.64 -26.41
C LEU A 4 44.47 -67.74 -24.86
N SER A 5 45.14 -68.77 -24.31
CA SER A 5 45.09 -69.14 -22.89
C SER A 5 46.10 -68.42 -21.99
N SER A 6 47.09 -67.70 -22.54
CA SER A 6 48.16 -67.07 -21.74
C SER A 6 47.79 -65.74 -21.07
N SER A 7 46.57 -65.23 -21.25
CA SER A 7 46.20 -63.89 -20.78
C SER A 7 45.34 -63.84 -19.51
N ILE A 8 44.94 -64.97 -18.91
CA ILE A 8 44.05 -64.95 -17.73
C ILE A 8 44.41 -66.06 -16.72
N VAL A 9 45.56 -65.95 -16.04
CA VAL A 9 45.72 -66.59 -14.73
C VAL A 9 46.26 -65.56 -13.75
N VAL A 10 45.40 -64.63 -13.37
CA VAL A 10 45.68 -63.73 -12.26
C VAL A 10 45.77 -64.59 -10.99
N SER A 11 46.94 -64.60 -10.33
CA SER A 11 47.18 -65.38 -9.11
C SER A 11 46.13 -65.07 -8.03
N PRO A 12 45.40 -66.07 -7.49
CA PRO A 12 44.35 -65.87 -6.48
C PRO A 12 44.81 -65.08 -5.24
N ARG A 13 46.10 -65.17 -4.90
CA ARG A 13 46.73 -64.41 -3.79
C ARG A 13 46.85 -62.92 -4.08
N ARG A 14 47.05 -62.54 -5.36
CA ARG A 14 47.11 -61.14 -5.78
C ARG A 14 45.71 -60.52 -5.78
N ILE A 15 44.71 -61.27 -6.25
CA ILE A 15 43.30 -60.86 -6.25
C ILE A 15 42.82 -60.62 -4.82
N THR A 16 43.09 -61.53 -3.90
CA THR A 16 42.70 -61.40 -2.48
C THR A 16 43.37 -60.21 -1.79
N LYS A 17 44.62 -59.89 -2.13
CA LYS A 17 45.31 -58.70 -1.59
C LYS A 17 44.70 -57.39 -2.12
N GLU A 18 44.39 -57.33 -3.42
CA GLU A 18 43.71 -56.18 -4.01
C GLU A 18 42.28 -56.04 -3.47
N LEU A 19 41.54 -57.13 -3.29
CA LEU A 19 40.21 -57.13 -2.66
C LEU A 19 40.24 -56.53 -1.26
N LYS A 20 41.18 -56.95 -0.39
CA LYS A 20 41.34 -56.37 0.95
C LYS A 20 41.68 -54.88 0.92
N ARG A 21 42.47 -54.45 -0.06
CA ARG A 21 42.82 -53.04 -0.24
C ARG A 21 41.61 -52.23 -0.68
N ILE A 22 40.80 -52.79 -1.56
CA ILE A 22 39.55 -52.23 -2.05
C ILE A 22 38.56 -52.11 -0.89
N GLU A 23 38.38 -53.16 -0.08
CA GLU A 23 37.56 -53.14 1.15
C GLU A 23 37.96 -52.00 2.09
N LEU A 24 39.26 -51.90 2.43
CA LEU A 24 39.76 -50.83 3.30
C LEU A 24 39.52 -49.43 2.73
N ASN A 25 39.66 -49.26 1.41
CA ASN A 25 39.40 -47.99 0.76
C ASN A 25 37.90 -47.67 0.70
N PHE A 26 37.05 -48.68 0.53
CA PHE A 26 35.60 -48.54 0.60
C PHE A 26 35.14 -48.15 2.00
N ASP A 27 35.68 -48.77 3.06
CA ASP A 27 35.34 -48.42 4.44
C ASP A 27 35.67 -46.95 4.73
N LYS A 28 36.86 -46.49 4.34
CA LYS A 28 37.25 -45.08 4.48
C LYS A 28 36.36 -44.12 3.69
N ALA A 29 36.01 -44.49 2.46
CA ALA A 29 35.10 -43.69 1.63
C ALA A 29 33.70 -43.62 2.27
N LEU A 30 33.22 -44.73 2.83
CA LEU A 30 31.92 -44.85 3.48
C LEU A 30 31.87 -44.01 4.76
N GLU A 31 32.88 -44.09 5.61
CA GLU A 31 33.04 -43.22 6.79
C GLU A 31 33.07 -41.73 6.40
N PHE A 32 33.84 -41.38 5.37
CA PHE A 32 33.90 -40.01 4.87
C PHE A 32 32.53 -39.53 4.37
N THR A 33 31.82 -40.35 3.59
CA THR A 33 30.47 -40.01 3.12
C THR A 33 29.48 -39.86 4.27
N ASN A 34 29.50 -40.76 5.26
CA ASN A 34 28.63 -40.68 6.43
C ASN A 34 28.89 -39.40 7.24
N SER A 35 30.17 -39.02 7.40
CA SER A 35 30.51 -37.77 8.07
C SER A 35 29.97 -36.54 7.33
N ARG A 36 30.05 -36.53 5.99
CA ARG A 36 29.51 -35.44 5.16
C ARG A 36 27.99 -35.39 5.21
N VAL A 37 27.32 -36.55 5.17
CA VAL A 37 25.86 -36.65 5.31
C VAL A 37 25.43 -36.08 6.65
N ALA A 38 26.07 -36.47 7.75
CA ALA A 38 25.76 -35.95 9.09
C ALA A 38 25.92 -34.42 9.19
N VAL A 39 26.95 -33.85 8.56
CA VAL A 39 27.15 -32.39 8.50
C VAL A 39 26.06 -31.71 7.67
N LEU A 40 25.69 -32.30 6.52
CA LEU A 40 24.64 -31.76 5.66
C LEU A 40 23.28 -31.77 6.35
N GLU A 41 22.90 -32.88 6.99
CA GLU A 41 21.67 -32.96 7.78
C GLU A 41 21.63 -31.93 8.92
N LYS A 42 22.77 -31.68 9.57
CA LYS A 42 22.85 -30.63 10.60
C LYS A 42 22.59 -29.24 9.99
N LYS A 43 23.21 -28.93 8.86
CA LYS A 43 22.99 -27.66 8.14
C LYS A 43 21.57 -27.50 7.64
N GLU A 44 20.96 -28.57 7.14
CA GLU A 44 19.57 -28.61 6.70
C GLU A 44 18.64 -28.26 7.88
N ARG A 45 18.78 -28.95 9.01
CA ARG A 45 18.02 -28.66 10.24
C ARG A 45 18.20 -27.21 10.72
N GLU A 46 19.41 -26.67 10.66
CA GLU A 46 19.68 -25.27 11.01
C GLU A 46 19.01 -24.29 10.03
N THR A 47 19.02 -24.61 8.75
CA THR A 47 18.41 -23.79 7.69
C THR A 47 16.89 -23.79 7.80
N GLU A 48 16.27 -24.95 8.01
CA GLU A 48 14.82 -25.05 8.25
C GLU A 48 14.38 -24.26 9.48
N ARG A 49 15.17 -24.29 10.57
CA ARG A 49 14.90 -23.48 11.77
C ARG A 49 14.93 -21.99 11.46
N LYS A 50 15.92 -21.53 10.68
CA LYS A 50 16.03 -20.13 10.24
C LYS A 50 14.86 -19.73 9.34
N LEU A 51 14.48 -20.59 8.39
CA LEU A 51 13.33 -20.33 7.51
C LEU A 51 12.04 -20.15 8.31
N LYS A 52 11.74 -21.06 9.24
CA LYS A 52 10.57 -20.95 10.12
C LYS A 52 10.57 -19.66 10.96
N LEU A 53 11.75 -19.22 11.41
CA LEU A 53 11.87 -17.96 12.17
C LEU A 53 11.62 -16.74 11.27
N LEU A 54 12.17 -16.75 10.05
CA LEU A 54 11.98 -15.68 9.08
C LEU A 54 10.53 -15.58 8.63
N GLU A 55 9.87 -16.70 8.35
CA GLU A 55 8.44 -16.74 8.01
C GLU A 55 7.58 -16.12 9.11
N LYS A 56 7.82 -16.50 10.38
CA LYS A 56 7.13 -15.89 11.52
C LYS A 56 7.35 -14.38 11.58
N ARG A 57 8.58 -13.93 11.34
CA ARG A 57 8.91 -12.50 11.39
C ARG A 57 8.31 -11.73 10.23
N ILE A 58 8.19 -12.33 9.05
CA ILE A 58 7.49 -11.72 7.91
C ILE A 58 6.02 -11.47 8.28
N VAL A 59 5.33 -12.50 8.79
CA VAL A 59 3.92 -12.37 9.20
C VAL A 59 3.74 -11.29 10.27
N GLU A 60 4.65 -11.23 11.24
CA GLU A 60 4.64 -10.19 12.28
C GLU A 60 4.85 -8.78 11.69
N LEU A 61 5.85 -8.62 10.82
CA LEU A 61 6.13 -7.34 10.17
C LEU A 61 4.99 -6.87 9.28
N GLU A 62 4.35 -7.77 8.54
CA GLU A 62 3.17 -7.46 7.73
C GLU A 62 2.01 -6.96 8.60
N SER A 63 1.78 -7.62 9.74
CA SER A 63 0.77 -7.21 10.73
C SER A 63 1.06 -5.82 11.30
N ILE A 64 2.30 -5.57 11.74
CA ILE A 64 2.71 -4.27 12.29
C ILE A 64 2.62 -3.17 11.23
N ASN A 65 3.03 -3.45 10.00
CA ASN A 65 2.98 -2.49 8.91
C ASN A 65 1.54 -2.12 8.58
N LYS A 66 0.63 -3.09 8.56
CA LYS A 66 -0.81 -2.85 8.38
C LYS A 66 -1.38 -1.96 9.49
N GLN A 67 -1.10 -2.29 10.76
CA GLN A 67 -1.56 -1.50 11.90
C GLN A 67 -1.02 -0.06 11.87
N SER A 68 0.27 0.08 11.54
CA SER A 68 0.94 1.38 11.43
C SER A 68 0.33 2.23 10.31
N SER A 69 0.09 1.64 9.13
CA SER A 69 -0.60 2.28 8.01
C SER A 69 -2.01 2.77 8.38
N GLU A 70 -2.78 1.94 9.07
CA GLU A 70 -4.13 2.30 9.55
C GLU A 70 -4.09 3.45 10.56
N ALA A 71 -3.14 3.41 11.51
CA ALA A 71 -2.94 4.46 12.51
C ALA A 71 -2.50 5.79 11.86
N LEU A 72 -1.54 5.76 10.94
CA LEU A 72 -1.09 6.93 10.19
C LEU A 72 -2.24 7.57 9.41
N ASN A 73 -3.04 6.77 8.71
CA ASN A 73 -4.19 7.26 7.97
C ASN A 73 -5.25 7.88 8.91
N LYS A 74 -5.48 7.28 10.09
CA LYS A 74 -6.38 7.85 11.11
C LYS A 74 -5.87 9.20 11.60
N GLN A 75 -4.58 9.31 11.93
CA GLN A 75 -3.96 10.56 12.37
C GLN A 75 -3.99 11.64 11.29
N GLU A 76 -3.71 11.26 10.05
CA GLU A 76 -3.75 12.18 8.91
C GLU A 76 -5.17 12.73 8.68
N ARG A 77 -6.22 11.90 8.82
CA ARG A 77 -7.62 12.36 8.75
C ARG A 77 -7.94 13.39 9.83
N VAL A 78 -7.44 13.21 11.05
CA VAL A 78 -7.62 14.17 12.14
C VAL A 78 -6.90 15.48 11.80
N SER A 79 -5.66 15.40 11.31
CA SER A 79 -4.89 16.57 10.90
C SER A 79 -5.58 17.35 9.77
N ARG A 80 -6.16 16.66 8.79
CA ARG A 80 -6.88 17.26 7.66
C ARG A 80 -8.34 17.58 7.95
N ARG A 81 -8.81 17.39 9.19
CA ARG A 81 -10.23 17.53 9.54
C ARG A 81 -10.82 18.87 9.14
N ASN A 82 -10.06 19.95 9.25
CA ASN A 82 -10.51 21.30 8.87
C ASN A 82 -10.05 21.74 7.47
N ASN A 83 -9.43 20.84 6.70
CA ASN A 83 -8.96 21.17 5.36
C ASN A 83 -10.09 20.98 4.35
N ILE A 84 -10.20 21.94 3.44
CA ILE A 84 -11.01 21.87 2.22
C ILE A 84 -10.13 22.12 1.01
N ARG A 85 -10.60 21.69 -0.16
CA ARG A 85 -9.96 21.96 -1.44
C ARG A 85 -10.93 22.68 -2.36
N ILE A 86 -10.48 23.79 -2.94
CA ILE A 86 -11.18 24.46 -4.04
C ILE A 86 -10.55 23.97 -5.33
N VAL A 87 -11.35 23.32 -6.17
CA VAL A 87 -10.91 22.63 -7.38
C VAL A 87 -11.46 23.37 -8.60
N GLY A 88 -10.60 23.67 -9.58
CA GLY A 88 -11.02 24.31 -10.84
C GLY A 88 -10.84 25.82 -10.86
N TYR A 89 -10.64 26.46 -9.70
CA TYR A 89 -10.47 27.92 -9.64
C TYR A 89 -9.27 28.38 -10.49
N PRO A 90 -9.44 29.28 -11.48
CA PRO A 90 -8.38 29.73 -12.38
C PRO A 90 -7.13 30.21 -11.64
N THR A 91 -5.94 29.90 -12.14
CA THR A 91 -4.68 30.38 -11.56
C THR A 91 -4.31 31.70 -12.21
N SER A 92 -4.10 32.75 -11.42
CA SER A 92 -3.58 34.03 -11.91
C SER A 92 -2.16 34.31 -11.37
N ALA A 93 -1.43 35.17 -12.06
CA ALA A 93 -0.14 35.66 -11.57
C ALA A 93 -0.38 36.55 -10.33
N ALA A 94 0.48 36.42 -9.32
CA ALA A 94 0.41 37.19 -8.07
C ALA A 94 -0.93 37.09 -7.30
N GLU A 95 -1.59 35.94 -7.35
CA GLU A 95 -2.86 35.74 -6.65
C GLU A 95 -2.71 35.69 -5.11
N ASN A 96 -3.65 36.29 -4.40
CA ASN A 96 -3.79 36.08 -2.96
C ASN A 96 -4.77 34.92 -2.70
N CYS A 97 -4.21 33.74 -2.40
CA CYS A 97 -5.00 32.55 -2.10
C CYS A 97 -5.94 32.72 -0.90
N LEU A 98 -5.61 33.58 0.07
CA LEU A 98 -6.48 33.83 1.22
C LEU A 98 -7.72 34.61 0.81
N ASP A 99 -7.56 35.64 0.00
CA ASP A 99 -8.68 36.48 -0.45
C ASP A 99 -9.62 35.69 -1.37
N ILE A 100 -9.05 34.91 -2.30
CA ILE A 100 -9.83 33.98 -3.13
C ILE A 100 -10.63 33.01 -2.26
N ALA A 101 -9.99 32.42 -1.24
CA ALA A 101 -10.66 31.47 -0.37
C ALA A 101 -11.81 32.14 0.42
N LYS A 102 -11.60 33.36 0.94
CA LYS A 102 -12.64 34.14 1.63
C LYS A 102 -13.81 34.46 0.70
N GLU A 103 -13.56 34.89 -0.52
CA GLU A 103 -14.60 35.18 -1.51
C GLU A 103 -15.45 33.93 -1.80
N VAL A 104 -14.81 32.80 -2.09
CA VAL A 104 -15.50 31.54 -2.34
C VAL A 104 -16.29 31.07 -1.12
N LEU A 105 -15.74 31.23 0.08
CA LEU A 105 -16.39 30.83 1.33
C LEU A 105 -17.58 31.74 1.68
N ASN A 106 -17.49 33.02 1.35
CA ASN A 106 -18.60 33.95 1.47
C ASN A 106 -19.78 33.54 0.56
N LYS A 107 -19.50 33.17 -0.71
CA LYS A 107 -20.53 32.68 -1.66
C LYS A 107 -21.31 31.46 -1.12
N VAL A 108 -20.65 30.58 -0.35
CA VAL A 108 -21.29 29.41 0.27
C VAL A 108 -21.90 29.70 1.65
N GLY A 109 -21.98 30.97 2.04
CA GLY A 109 -22.67 31.44 3.25
C GLY A 109 -21.79 31.54 4.49
N ILE A 110 -20.49 31.85 4.34
CA ILE A 110 -19.54 31.98 5.45
C ILE A 110 -18.76 33.31 5.30
N PRO A 111 -19.39 34.47 5.56
CA PRO A 111 -18.81 35.79 5.29
C PRO A 111 -17.55 36.08 6.14
N ASP A 112 -17.55 35.71 7.42
CA ASP A 112 -16.46 36.02 8.36
C ASP A 112 -15.56 34.83 8.66
N VAL A 113 -15.23 34.07 7.61
CA VAL A 113 -14.47 32.83 7.77
C VAL A 113 -13.05 33.08 8.31
N LYS A 114 -12.69 32.37 9.38
CA LYS A 114 -11.31 32.38 9.91
C LYS A 114 -10.47 31.30 9.24
N ILE A 115 -9.58 31.72 8.34
CA ILE A 115 -8.68 30.83 7.60
C ILE A 115 -7.29 30.88 8.23
N GLU A 116 -6.74 29.71 8.60
CA GLU A 116 -5.38 29.61 9.12
C GLU A 116 -4.34 29.69 8.01
N ARG A 117 -4.62 29.02 6.87
CA ARG A 117 -3.72 28.97 5.72
C ARG A 117 -4.48 28.65 4.43
N ALA A 118 -4.11 29.32 3.35
CA ALA A 118 -4.55 29.01 1.99
C ALA A 118 -3.36 29.07 1.03
N HIS A 119 -3.22 28.07 0.16
CA HIS A 119 -2.17 28.02 -0.85
C HIS A 119 -2.54 27.08 -1.99
N ARG A 120 -1.88 27.25 -3.15
CA ARG A 120 -1.97 26.28 -4.24
C ARG A 120 -1.27 24.98 -3.88
N ASP A 121 -1.91 23.87 -4.22
CA ASP A 121 -1.48 22.50 -3.96
C ASP A 121 -1.41 21.68 -5.26
N GLY A 122 -0.42 20.80 -5.33
CA GLY A 122 -0.12 19.95 -6.49
C GLY A 122 0.91 20.53 -7.47
N ALA A 123 1.35 19.69 -8.40
CA ALA A 123 2.30 20.05 -9.45
C ALA A 123 1.66 20.98 -10.49
N ARG A 124 2.45 21.93 -11.00
CA ARG A 124 2.04 22.79 -12.13
C ARG A 124 1.96 21.93 -13.40
N ARG A 125 0.83 22.01 -14.11
CA ARG A 125 0.62 21.34 -15.40
C ARG A 125 -0.02 22.34 -16.35
N GLU A 126 0.37 22.27 -17.61
CA GLU A 126 -0.22 23.11 -18.66
C GLU A 126 -1.72 22.79 -18.83
N GLY A 127 -2.53 23.82 -19.06
CA GLY A 127 -3.98 23.69 -19.21
C GLY A 127 -4.76 23.29 -17.95
N ARG A 128 -4.12 23.14 -16.78
CA ARG A 128 -4.81 22.76 -15.53
C ARG A 128 -4.43 23.64 -14.35
N SER A 129 -5.43 24.35 -13.81
CA SER A 129 -5.31 25.09 -12.55
C SER A 129 -5.02 24.16 -11.37
N ARG A 130 -4.03 24.53 -10.56
CA ARG A 130 -3.72 23.84 -9.29
C ARG A 130 -4.87 24.00 -8.30
N HIS A 131 -5.07 23.04 -7.40
CA HIS A 131 -6.13 23.16 -6.38
C HIS A 131 -5.72 24.20 -5.33
N LEU A 132 -6.65 24.95 -4.74
CA LEU A 132 -6.36 25.66 -3.49
C LEU A 132 -6.61 24.70 -2.33
N LEU A 133 -5.61 24.50 -1.49
CA LEU A 133 -5.75 23.83 -0.20
C LEU A 133 -5.93 24.90 0.88
N VAL A 134 -7.08 24.86 1.55
CA VAL A 134 -7.48 25.84 2.56
C VAL A 134 -7.70 25.12 3.88
N ARG A 135 -7.08 25.63 4.95
CA ARG A 135 -7.29 25.16 6.31
C ARG A 135 -8.13 26.17 7.08
N LEU A 136 -9.32 25.75 7.48
CA LEU A 136 -10.24 26.55 8.27
C LEU A 136 -9.89 26.42 9.76
N SER A 137 -10.14 27.48 10.53
CA SER A 137 -9.95 27.44 11.99
C SER A 137 -11.02 26.56 12.63
N PHE A 138 -12.25 26.60 12.10
CA PHE A 138 -13.39 25.89 12.66
C PHE A 138 -13.89 24.77 11.75
N PHE A 139 -14.14 23.61 12.36
CA PHE A 139 -14.71 22.45 11.66
C PHE A 139 -16.14 22.71 11.17
N GLN A 140 -16.90 23.55 11.88
CA GLN A 140 -18.28 23.87 11.53
C GLN A 140 -18.37 24.58 10.17
N ASP A 141 -17.44 25.50 9.89
CA ASP A 141 -17.36 26.20 8.61
C ASP A 141 -17.16 25.21 7.45
N LYS A 142 -16.32 24.19 7.64
CA LYS A 142 -16.16 23.11 6.65
C LYS A 142 -17.46 22.36 6.42
N ILE A 143 -18.23 22.08 7.47
CA ILE A 143 -19.52 21.39 7.34
C ILE A 143 -20.49 22.27 6.52
N THR A 144 -20.59 23.55 6.87
CA THR A 144 -21.44 24.52 6.15
C THR A 144 -21.05 24.62 4.68
N ALA A 145 -19.75 24.80 4.39
CA ALA A 145 -19.24 24.83 3.03
C ALA A 145 -19.59 23.54 2.28
N SER A 146 -19.37 22.38 2.91
CA SER A 146 -19.67 21.08 2.28
C SER A 146 -21.15 20.89 1.97
N LYS A 147 -22.05 21.40 2.81
CA LYS A 147 -23.51 21.33 2.62
C LYS A 147 -23.97 22.26 1.49
N ASN A 148 -23.47 23.51 1.49
CA ASN A 148 -23.99 24.57 0.63
C ASN A 148 -23.34 24.60 -0.76
N GLN A 149 -22.10 24.09 -0.90
CA GLN A 149 -21.30 24.30 -2.12
C GLN A 149 -21.96 23.84 -3.41
N ARG A 150 -22.70 22.72 -3.40
CA ARG A 150 -23.36 22.22 -4.63
C ARG A 150 -24.41 23.20 -5.16
N ALA A 151 -25.25 23.74 -4.28
CA ALA A 151 -26.32 24.65 -4.66
C ALA A 151 -25.78 26.06 -4.93
N LYS A 152 -24.82 26.53 -4.11
CA LYS A 152 -24.31 27.90 -4.18
C LYS A 152 -23.24 28.13 -5.25
N LEU A 153 -22.53 27.08 -5.67
CA LEU A 153 -21.52 27.14 -6.73
C LEU A 153 -22.01 26.45 -8.01
N GLN A 154 -23.32 26.28 -8.16
CA GLN A 154 -23.87 25.72 -9.39
C GLN A 154 -23.59 26.67 -10.56
N GLY A 155 -23.05 26.13 -11.65
CA GLY A 155 -22.65 26.92 -12.83
C GLY A 155 -21.26 27.57 -12.71
N GLU A 156 -20.65 27.55 -11.53
CA GLU A 156 -19.26 27.99 -11.38
C GLU A 156 -18.31 26.94 -12.01
N GLY A 157 -17.21 27.41 -12.61
CA GLY A 157 -16.16 26.54 -13.16
C GLY A 157 -15.32 25.82 -12.09
N TYR A 158 -15.70 25.92 -10.82
CA TYR A 158 -14.98 25.38 -9.67
C TYR A 158 -15.94 24.85 -8.60
N PHE A 159 -15.44 23.98 -7.73
CA PHE A 159 -16.22 23.38 -6.64
C PHE A 159 -15.36 23.16 -5.39
N ILE A 160 -16.04 22.97 -4.25
CA ILE A 160 -15.39 22.67 -2.97
C ILE A 160 -15.45 21.16 -2.70
N THR A 161 -14.34 20.58 -2.27
CA THR A 161 -14.27 19.19 -1.83
C THR A 161 -13.48 19.05 -0.54
N ASP A 162 -13.64 17.91 0.12
CA ASP A 162 -12.95 17.60 1.37
C ASP A 162 -11.47 17.26 1.10
N GLY A 163 -10.57 17.70 1.99
CA GLY A 163 -9.15 17.31 2.03
C GLY A 163 -8.96 15.86 2.48
N LEU A 164 -9.44 14.91 1.69
CA LEU A 164 -9.43 13.48 2.04
C LEU A 164 -8.04 12.85 1.91
N THR A 165 -7.75 11.90 2.80
CA THR A 165 -6.60 10.98 2.74
C THR A 165 -6.97 9.72 1.96
N PHE A 166 -5.96 8.98 1.48
CA PHE A 166 -6.08 7.63 0.88
C PHE A 166 -7.38 7.41 0.08
N LEU A 167 -7.38 7.90 -1.16
CA LEU A 167 -8.54 7.87 -2.06
C LEU A 167 -8.80 6.50 -2.69
N THR A 168 -8.10 5.42 -2.30
CA THR A 168 -8.24 4.09 -2.89
C THR A 168 -9.68 3.60 -2.85
N GLU A 169 -10.33 3.63 -1.69
CA GLU A 169 -11.74 3.22 -1.54
C GLU A 169 -12.68 4.12 -2.35
N LYS A 170 -12.43 5.43 -2.33
CA LYS A 170 -13.24 6.40 -3.09
C LYS A 170 -13.11 6.18 -4.60
N ARG A 171 -11.92 5.81 -5.08
CA ARG A 171 -11.61 5.54 -6.49
C ARG A 171 -12.19 4.22 -6.93
N LYS A 172 -12.09 3.17 -6.10
CA LYS A 172 -12.64 1.83 -6.35
C LYS A 172 -14.10 1.89 -6.76
N TRP A 173 -14.92 2.63 -6.00
CA TRP A 173 -16.36 2.69 -6.21
C TRP A 173 -16.84 3.92 -6.99
N LYS A 174 -15.93 4.67 -7.64
CA LYS A 174 -16.26 5.94 -8.30
C LYS A 174 -17.40 5.80 -9.31
N GLN A 175 -17.36 4.74 -10.14
CA GLN A 175 -18.35 4.51 -11.18
C GLN A 175 -19.72 4.15 -10.59
N GLN A 176 -19.75 3.13 -9.73
CA GLN A 176 -20.99 2.69 -9.09
C GLN A 176 -21.67 3.81 -8.28
N VAL A 177 -20.91 4.66 -7.60
CA VAL A 177 -21.47 5.82 -6.89
C VAL A 177 -22.09 6.84 -7.86
N ALA A 178 -21.49 7.04 -9.04
CA ALA A 178 -22.07 7.90 -10.06
C ALA A 178 -23.38 7.32 -10.59
N ASP A 179 -23.45 6.01 -10.81
CA ASP A 179 -24.65 5.32 -11.27
C ASP A 179 -25.77 5.36 -10.22
N LEU A 180 -25.42 5.16 -8.94
CA LEU A 180 -26.34 5.30 -7.81
C LEU A 180 -26.86 6.74 -7.69
N TYR A 181 -26.00 7.73 -7.90
CA TYR A 181 -26.40 9.14 -7.91
C TYR A 181 -27.42 9.43 -9.00
N ALA A 182 -27.21 8.89 -10.21
CA ALA A 182 -28.18 9.02 -11.31
C ALA A 182 -29.54 8.39 -10.97
N LYS A 183 -29.55 7.33 -10.14
CA LYS A 183 -30.75 6.70 -9.58
C LYS A 183 -31.26 7.39 -8.30
N SER A 184 -30.90 8.64 -8.06
CA SER A 184 -31.28 9.44 -6.87
C SER A 184 -30.83 8.86 -5.52
N THR A 185 -29.82 7.99 -5.51
CA THR A 185 -29.19 7.48 -4.28
C THR A 185 -27.93 8.28 -3.97
N TYR A 186 -28.00 9.09 -2.92
CA TYR A 186 -26.93 10.03 -2.56
C TYR A 186 -26.02 9.48 -1.47
N LEU A 187 -24.79 9.15 -1.83
CA LEU A 187 -23.77 8.69 -0.89
C LEU A 187 -22.79 9.80 -0.51
N ARG A 188 -22.37 9.78 0.76
CA ARG A 188 -21.31 10.65 1.28
C ARG A 188 -20.09 9.83 1.63
N PHE A 189 -18.91 10.24 1.14
CA PHE A 189 -17.65 9.66 1.58
C PHE A 189 -17.17 10.34 2.86
N SER A 190 -17.09 9.59 3.97
CA SER A 190 -16.52 10.10 5.23
C SER A 190 -15.88 8.98 6.03
N VAL A 191 -14.82 9.32 6.77
CA VAL A 191 -14.05 8.36 7.60
C VAL A 191 -13.56 7.15 6.77
N GLY A 192 -13.21 7.38 5.50
CA GLY A 192 -12.70 6.35 4.60
C GLY A 192 -13.75 5.38 4.05
N LYS A 193 -15.05 5.62 4.26
CA LYS A 193 -16.13 4.77 3.75
C LYS A 193 -17.18 5.61 3.04
N TRP A 194 -17.86 5.01 2.07
CA TRP A 194 -19.13 5.56 1.57
C TRP A 194 -20.23 5.28 2.58
N ARG A 195 -21.11 6.25 2.77
CA ARG A 195 -22.21 6.18 3.74
C ARG A 195 -23.50 6.70 3.13
N GLY A 196 -24.61 6.08 3.52
CA GLY A 196 -25.94 6.53 3.17
C GLY A 196 -26.33 7.82 3.89
N GLN A 197 -27.56 8.28 3.63
CA GLN A 197 -28.13 9.45 4.32
C GLN A 197 -28.31 9.22 5.83
N ASP A 198 -28.51 7.97 6.23
CA ASP A 198 -28.56 7.50 7.61
C ASP A 198 -27.19 7.52 8.31
N GLY A 199 -26.11 7.83 7.59
CA GLY A 199 -24.75 7.88 8.10
C GLY A 199 -24.11 6.50 8.30
N LYS A 200 -24.79 5.39 7.99
CA LYS A 200 -24.21 4.04 8.09
C LYS A 200 -23.33 3.75 6.87
N PRO A 201 -22.28 2.91 7.00
CA PRO A 201 -21.48 2.47 5.86
C PRO A 201 -22.38 1.81 4.81
N PHE A 202 -22.27 2.29 3.57
CA PHE A 202 -22.96 1.71 2.43
C PHE A 202 -22.21 0.47 1.97
N GLN A 203 -22.93 -0.62 1.74
CA GLN A 203 -22.38 -1.85 1.18
C GLN A 203 -22.60 -1.83 -0.33
N PHE A 204 -21.51 -1.91 -1.08
CA PHE A 204 -21.58 -2.05 -2.53
C PHE A 204 -21.76 -3.53 -2.87
N GLU A 205 -22.63 -3.79 -3.84
CA GLU A 205 -22.79 -5.09 -4.50
C GLU A 205 -21.70 -5.30 -5.58
#